data_AF-A0ABD5S1G2-F1
#
_entry.id   AF-A0ABD5S1G2-F1
#
_cell.length_a   1.000
_cell.length_b   1.000
_cell.length_c   1.000
_cell.angle_alpha   90.00
_cell.angle_beta   90.00
_cell.angle_gamma   90.00
#
_symmetry.space_group_name_H-M   'P 1'
#
loop_
_entity.id
_entity.type
_entity.pdbx_description
1 polymer ?
#
loop_
_entity_poly.entity_id
_entity_poly.type
_entity_poly.pdbx_seq_one_letter_code
_entity_poly.pdbx_strand_id
1 'polypeptide(L)' 'MSLEVTVAVPFRQRGKQRMGEGEFVVALSLDRDWFSPDQAKRLIDVAAGRGLLDREDGDLVAGFDPSRV' A
#
# COMPACT_ATOMS: atom_id res chain seq x y z
N MET A 1 14.42 5.11 1.07
CA MET A 1 12.99 5.03 0.73
C MET A 1 12.22 5.08 2.04
N SER A 2 11.29 6.03 2.23
CA SER A 2 10.45 6.08 3.44
C SER A 2 9.27 5.11 3.31
N LEU A 3 8.68 4.73 4.43
CA LEU A 3 7.48 3.89 4.44
C LEU A 3 6.33 4.54 3.64
N GLU A 4 6.14 5.84 3.80
CA GLU A 4 5.11 6.61 3.08
C GLU A 4 5.29 6.53 1.56
N VAL A 5 6.52 6.70 1.05
CA VAL A 5 6.84 6.52 -0.38
C VAL A 5 6.57 5.08 -0.82
N THR A 6 6.93 4.08 -0.01
CA THR A 6 6.64 2.67 -0.34
C THR A 6 5.13 2.40 -0.40
N VAL A 7 4.36 2.94 0.55
CA VAL A 7 2.90 2.80 0.60
C VAL A 7 2.23 3.53 -0.57
N ALA A 8 2.76 4.68 -1.00
CA ALA A 8 2.20 5.47 -2.10
C ALA A 8 2.27 4.75 -3.46
N VAL A 9 3.28 3.89 -3.65
CA VAL A 9 3.62 3.31 -4.96
C VAL A 9 2.46 2.54 -5.60
N PRO A 10 1.80 1.57 -4.93
CA PRO A 10 0.65 0.87 -5.51
C PRO A 10 -0.47 1.82 -5.92
N PHE A 11 -0.83 2.79 -5.08
CA PHE A 11 -1.87 3.78 -5.35
C PHE A 11 -1.54 4.66 -6.57
N ARG A 12 -0.30 5.15 -6.65
CA ARG A 12 0.19 5.95 -7.79
C ARG A 12 0.15 5.16 -9.08
N GLN A 13 0.54 3.88 -9.04
CA GLN A 13 0.52 3.01 -10.22
C GLN A 13 -0.91 2.79 -10.76
N ARG A 14 -1.90 2.75 -9.87
CA ARG A 14 -3.31 2.54 -10.24
C ARG A 14 -4.09 3.85 -10.43
N GLY A 15 -3.53 4.99 -10.04
CA GLY A 15 -4.20 6.30 -10.08
C GLY A 15 -5.41 6.39 -9.16
N LYS A 16 -5.42 5.67 -8.04
CA LYS A 16 -6.54 5.57 -7.09
C LYS A 16 -6.05 5.73 -5.66
N GLN A 17 -6.90 6.22 -4.77
CA GLN A 17 -6.62 6.28 -3.32
C GLN A 17 -7.14 5.06 -2.54
N ARG A 18 -7.81 4.13 -3.22
CA ARG A 18 -8.38 2.91 -2.64
C ARG A 18 -8.11 1.71 -3.55
N MET A 19 -7.75 0.58 -2.95
CA MET A 19 -7.57 -0.70 -3.66
C MET A 19 -7.66 -1.89 -2.73
N GLY A 20 -7.93 -3.07 -3.28
CA GLY A 20 -7.98 -4.30 -2.48
C GLY A 20 -6.62 -4.67 -1.88
N GLU A 21 -6.64 -5.30 -0.71
CA GLU A 21 -5.41 -5.77 -0.04
C GLU A 21 -4.57 -6.70 -0.94
N GLY A 22 -5.22 -7.62 -1.66
CA GLY A 22 -4.53 -8.50 -2.60
C GLY A 22 -3.86 -7.75 -3.76
N GLU A 23 -4.50 -6.69 -4.27
CA GLU A 23 -3.93 -5.84 -5.33
C GLU A 23 -2.68 -5.11 -4.83
N PHE A 24 -2.73 -4.60 -3.59
CA PHE A 24 -1.58 -3.94 -2.96
C PHE A 24 -0.41 -4.90 -2.76
N VAL A 25 -0.67 -6.12 -2.28
CA VAL A 25 0.35 -7.15 -2.10
C VAL A 25 1.00 -7.51 -3.44
N VAL A 26 0.19 -7.77 -4.48
CA VAL A 26 0.68 -8.08 -5.83
C VAL A 26 1.58 -6.96 -6.36
N ALA A 27 1.16 -5.70 -6.20
CA ALA A 27 1.94 -4.56 -6.68
C ALA A 27 3.34 -4.49 -6.03
N LEU A 28 3.44 -4.80 -4.73
CA LEU A 28 4.73 -4.75 -4.02
C LEU A 28 5.58 -6.00 -4.21
N SER A 29 4.95 -7.17 -4.34
CA SER A 29 5.67 -8.44 -4.37
C SER A 29 5.93 -9.01 -5.76
N LEU A 30 5.03 -8.80 -6.71
CA LEU A 30 5.14 -9.35 -8.06
C LEU A 30 5.55 -8.28 -9.06
N ASP A 31 4.83 -7.16 -9.10
CA ASP A 31 5.12 -6.11 -10.08
C ASP A 31 6.47 -5.44 -9.82
N ARG A 32 6.86 -5.32 -8.54
CA ARG A 32 8.07 -4.62 -8.11
C ARG A 32 9.18 -5.51 -7.56
N ASP A 33 8.84 -6.73 -7.14
CA ASP A 33 9.78 -7.65 -6.47
C ASP A 33 10.52 -7.01 -5.28
N TRP A 34 9.83 -6.14 -4.52
CA TRP A 34 10.43 -5.44 -3.37
C TRP A 34 10.30 -6.20 -2.07
N PHE A 35 9.24 -6.99 -1.96
CA PHE A 35 8.86 -7.72 -0.75
C PHE A 35 8.30 -9.07 -1.12
N SER A 36 8.49 -10.10 -0.30
CA SER A 36 7.66 -11.29 -0.40
C SER A 36 6.19 -10.96 -0.08
N PRO A 37 5.21 -11.78 -0.50
CA PRO A 37 3.80 -11.55 -0.17
C PRO A 37 3.55 -11.36 1.34
N ASP A 38 4.25 -12.13 2.18
CA ASP A 38 4.13 -12.02 3.65
C ASP A 38 4.79 -10.75 4.20
N GLN A 39 5.85 -10.25 3.56
CA GLN A 39 6.44 -8.96 3.91
C GLN A 39 5.52 -7.80 3.51
N ALA A 40 4.87 -7.89 2.35
CA ALA A 40 3.89 -6.89 1.91
C ALA A 40 2.68 -6.83 2.85
N LYS A 41 2.15 -7.98 3.30
CA LYS A 41 1.09 -8.04 4.33
C LYS A 41 1.53 -7.37 5.64
N ARG A 42 2.72 -7.71 6.14
CA ARG A 42 3.28 -7.06 7.33
C ARG A 42 3.46 -5.55 7.16
N LEU A 43 3.82 -5.10 5.96
CA LEU A 43 3.92 -3.67 5.66
C LEU A 43 2.55 -2.98 5.76
N ILE A 44 1.47 -3.63 5.33
CA ILE A 44 0.10 -3.10 5.51
C ILE A 44 -0.21 -2.93 6.99
N ASP A 45 0.10 -3.92 7.84
CA ASP A 45 -0.13 -3.82 9.29
C ASP A 45 0.65 -2.63 9.90
N VAL A 46 1.91 -2.44 9.50
CA VAL A 46 2.75 -1.32 9.97
C VAL A 46 2.24 0.02 9.47
N ALA A 47 1.81 0.11 8.21
CA ALA A 47 1.28 1.33 7.62
C ALA A 47 -0.06 1.72 8.25
N ALA A 48 -0.93 0.74 8.53
CA ALA A 48 -2.19 0.96 9.23
C ALA A 48 -1.97 1.43 10.67
N GLY A 49 -1.04 0.81 11.40
CA GLY A 49 -0.66 1.25 12.75
C GLY A 49 -0.07 2.66 12.81
N ARG A 50 0.33 3.23 11.66
CA ARG A 50 0.86 4.60 11.53
C ARG A 50 -0.13 5.58 10.90
N GLY A 51 -1.36 5.15 10.58
CA GLY A 51 -2.37 5.99 9.93
C GLY A 51 -2.06 6.33 8.46
N LEU A 52 -1.16 5.57 7.82
CA LEU A 52 -0.89 5.72 6.38
C LEU A 52 -1.88 4.94 5.52
N LEU A 53 -2.50 3.92 6.10
CA LEU A 53 -3.54 3.10 5.49
C LEU A 53 -4.70 2.91 6.46
N ASP A 54 -5.91 3.04 5.95
CA ASP A 54 -7.12 2.58 6.62
C ASP A 54 -7.66 1.32 5.93
N ARG A 55 -8.30 0.44 6.71
CA ARG A 55 -8.98 -0.76 6.20
C ARG A 55 -10.48 -0.52 6.21
N GLU A 56 -11.09 -0.50 5.04
CA GLU A 56 -12.51 -0.23 4.86
C GLU A 56 -13.13 -1.24 3.91
N ASP A 57 -14.14 -1.98 4.35
CA ASP A 57 -14.86 -2.98 3.53
C ASP A 57 -13.96 -3.97 2.75
N GLY A 58 -12.80 -4.31 3.32
CA GLY A 58 -11.82 -5.22 2.68
C GLY A 58 -10.84 -4.55 1.73
N ASP A 59 -10.93 -3.23 1.54
CA ASP A 59 -9.97 -2.43 0.79
C ASP A 59 -9.02 -1.66 1.73
N LEU A 60 -7.90 -1.25 1.15
CA LEU A 60 -6.93 -0.33 1.71
C LEU A 60 -7.18 1.07 1.15
N VAL A 61 -7.31 2.05 2.03
CA VAL A 61 -7.46 3.47 1.69
C VAL A 61 -6.23 4.23 2.15
N ALA A 62 -5.62 5.03 1.27
CA ALA A 62 -4.48 5.85 1.65
C ALA A 62 -4.91 7.01 2.55
N GLY A 63 -4.31 7.14 3.73
CA GLY A 63 -4.55 8.26 4.67
C GLY A 63 -3.92 9.59 4.25
N PHE A 64 -3.35 9.65 3.05
CA PHE A 64 -2.63 10.78 2.48
C PHE A 64 -2.87 10.83 0.96
N ASP A 65 -2.52 11.94 0.30
CA ASP A 65 -2.59 12.04 -1.16
C ASP A 65 -1.38 11.35 -1.81
N PRO A 66 -1.54 10.16 -2.41
CA PRO A 66 -0.40 9.39 -2.94
C PRO A 66 0.23 10.08 -4.15
N SER A 67 -0.50 10.97 -4.83
CA SER A 67 0.04 11.70 -5.99
C SER A 67 1.05 12.79 -5.61
N ARG A 68 1.09 13.17 -4.33
CA ARG A 68 1.95 14.24 -3.79
C ARG A 68 3.19 13.73 -3.04
N VAL A 69 3.37 12.41 -2.96
CA VAL A 69 4.50 11.73 -2.28
C VAL A 69 5.47 11.15 -3.28
#